data_AF-A0A6G3X3W4-F1
#
_entry.id   AF-A0A6G3X3W4-F1
#
_cell.length_a   1.000
_cell.length_b   1.000
_cell.length_c   1.000
_cell.angle_alpha   90.00
_cell.angle_beta   90.00
_cell.angle_gamma   90.00
#
_symmetry.space_group_name_H-M   'P 1'
#
loop_
_entity.id
_entity.type
_entity.pdbx_description
1 polymer ?
#
loop_
_entity_poly.entity_id
_entity_poly.type
_entity_poly.pdbx_seq_one_letter_code
_entity_poly.pdbx_strand_id
1 'polypeptide(L)' 'DIRRYADAYALRHAAARTTIEMGRLGPDAVTVGAATLPLADFLTRGGSRPGPGDVGTPPRTAVQAVRERHRTPMN' A
#
# COMPACT_ATOMS: atom_id res chain seq x y z
N ASP A 1 -31.93 -4.45 1.74
CA ASP A 1 -31.71 -3.25 2.58
C ASP A 1 -30.25 -2.79 2.71
N ILE A 2 -29.31 -3.63 3.15
CA ILE A 2 -27.91 -3.20 3.40
C ILE A 2 -27.23 -2.51 2.20
N ARG A 3 -27.32 -3.07 0.98
CA ARG A 3 -26.71 -2.48 -0.23
C ARG A 3 -27.25 -1.08 -0.56
N ARG A 4 -28.57 -0.87 -0.41
CA ARG A 4 -29.22 0.43 -0.63
C ARG A 4 -28.69 1.51 0.34
N TYR A 5 -28.51 1.15 1.61
CA TYR A 5 -27.94 2.05 2.61
C TYR A 5 -26.44 2.25 2.39
N ALA A 6 -25.70 1.21 1.99
CA ALA A 6 -24.30 1.34 1.61
C ALA A 6 -24.14 2.32 0.45
N ASP A 7 -24.91 2.21 -0.63
CA ASP A 7 -24.82 3.13 -1.76
C ASP A 7 -25.23 4.57 -1.38
N ALA A 8 -26.29 4.72 -0.58
CA ALA A 8 -26.78 6.03 -0.15
C ALA A 8 -25.83 6.77 0.81
N TYR A 9 -25.03 6.04 1.59
CA TYR A 9 -24.18 6.62 2.65
C TYR A 9 -22.68 6.36 2.48
N ALA A 10 -22.22 5.54 1.53
CA ALA A 10 -20.81 5.21 1.36
C ALA A 10 -19.96 6.47 1.18
N LEU A 11 -20.41 7.37 0.30
CA LEU A 11 -19.67 8.60 0.04
C LEU A 11 -19.75 9.58 1.21
N ARG A 12 -20.92 9.69 1.87
CA ARG A 12 -21.10 10.55 3.05
C ARG A 12 -20.24 10.07 4.23
N HIS A 13 -20.19 8.76 4.46
CA HIS A 13 -19.39 8.16 5.51
C HIS A 13 -17.90 8.37 5.26
N ALA A 14 -17.44 8.10 4.02
CA ALA A 14 -16.05 8.34 3.64
C ALA A 14 -15.67 9.83 3.75
N ALA A 15 -16.52 10.73 3.25
CA ALA A 15 -16.29 12.17 3.30
C ALA A 15 -16.25 12.71 4.73
N ALA A 16 -17.11 12.21 5.62
CA ALA A 16 -17.12 12.61 7.04
C ALA A 16 -15.88 12.12 7.81
N ARG A 17 -15.14 11.15 7.28
CA ARG A 17 -14.00 10.49 7.94
C ARG A 17 -12.65 10.81 7.30
N THR A 18 -12.63 11.60 6.24
CA THR A 18 -11.42 11.92 5.46
C THR A 18 -11.17 13.41 5.50
N THR A 19 -9.96 13.82 5.87
CA THR A 19 -9.50 15.20 5.75
C THR A 19 -8.63 15.36 4.50
N ILE A 20 -8.71 16.52 3.87
CA ILE A 20 -7.84 16.91 2.76
C ILE A 20 -6.87 17.92 3.32
N GLU A 21 -5.60 17.53 3.36
CA GLU A 21 -4.53 18.33 3.92
C GLU A 21 -3.48 18.65 2.85
N MET A 22 -2.77 19.75 3.03
CA MET A 22 -1.62 20.09 2.19
C MET A 22 -0.47 19.11 2.42
N GLY A 23 0.05 18.56 1.32
CA GLY A 23 1.21 17.66 1.36
C GLY A 23 2.46 18.38 1.86
N ARG A 24 3.12 17.83 2.88
CA ARG A 24 4.31 18.44 3.51
C ARG A 24 5.61 18.24 2.75
N LEU A 25 5.68 17.18 1.94
CA LEU A 25 6.91 16.78 1.23
C LEU A 25 6.93 17.25 -0.23
N GLY A 26 5.83 17.83 -0.73
CA GLY A 26 5.74 18.26 -2.13
C GLY A 26 6.10 17.12 -3.11
N PRO A 27 6.88 17.42 -4.17
CA PRO A 27 7.32 16.41 -5.15
C PRO A 27 8.14 15.27 -4.55
N ASP A 28 8.87 15.51 -3.47
CA ASP A 28 9.75 14.51 -2.84
C ASP A 28 8.97 13.39 -2.15
N ALA A 29 7.66 13.55 -1.95
CA ALA A 29 6.79 12.52 -1.39
C ALA A 29 6.91 11.17 -2.12
N VAL A 30 7.08 11.21 -3.45
CA VAL A 30 7.21 10.00 -4.27
C VAL A 30 8.57 9.34 -4.06
N THR A 31 9.65 10.13 -4.01
CA THR A 31 11.00 9.64 -3.77
C THR A 31 11.10 8.98 -2.39
N VAL A 32 10.60 9.68 -1.35
CA VAL A 32 10.57 9.14 0.02
C VAL A 32 9.68 7.90 0.08
N GLY A 33 8.48 7.95 -0.50
CA GLY A 33 7.55 6.82 -0.53
C GLY A 33 8.16 5.60 -1.22
N ALA A 34 8.79 5.78 -2.39
CA ALA A 34 9.45 4.70 -3.12
C ALA A 34 10.59 4.06 -2.32
N ALA A 35 11.36 4.86 -1.59
CA ALA A 35 12.41 4.36 -0.70
C ALA A 35 11.86 3.50 0.46
N THR A 36 10.60 3.67 0.85
CA THR A 36 9.96 2.81 1.87
C THR A 36 9.52 1.44 1.34
N LEU A 37 9.39 1.26 0.03
CA LEU A 37 8.82 0.02 -0.54
C LEU A 37 9.70 -1.22 -0.31
N PRO A 38 11.03 -1.16 -0.50
CA PRO A 38 11.88 -2.30 -0.16
C PRO A 38 11.81 -2.66 1.33
N LEU A 39 11.67 -1.65 2.20
CA LEU A 39 11.51 -1.86 3.64
C LEU A 39 10.17 -2.53 3.96
N ALA A 40 9.06 -2.06 3.38
CA ALA A 40 7.75 -2.67 3.56
C ALA A 40 7.73 -4.13 3.07
N ASP A 41 8.38 -4.40 1.95
CA ASP A 41 8.52 -5.75 1.40
C ASP A 41 9.35 -6.67 2.31
N PHE A 42 10.44 -6.16 2.87
CA PHE A 42 11.25 -6.87 3.87
C PHE A 42 10.44 -7.21 5.13
N LEU A 43 9.70 -6.24 5.67
CA LEU A 43 8.85 -6.44 6.86
C LEU A 43 7.71 -7.42 6.59
N THR A 44 7.08 -7.36 5.41
CA THR A 44 6.03 -8.31 5.00
C THR A 44 6.54 -9.75 4.96
N ARG A 45 7.82 -9.95 4.63
CA ARG A 45 8.51 -11.26 4.63
C ARG A 45 9.02 -11.68 6.01
N GLY A 46 8.62 -10.97 7.08
CA GLY A 46 8.99 -11.28 8.46
C GLY A 46 10.33 -10.69 8.91
N GLY A 47 10.97 -9.83 8.11
CA GLY A 47 12.19 -9.13 8.50
C GLY A 47 13.43 -10.04 8.64
N SER A 48 13.40 -11.22 8.03
CA SER A 48 14.53 -12.15 8.05
C SER A 48 15.61 -11.70 7.07
N ARG A 49 16.87 -11.74 7.53
CA ARG A 49 18.02 -11.50 6.64
C ARG A 49 18.00 -12.54 5.52
N PRO A 50 18.15 -12.15 4.24
CA PRO A 50 18.24 -13.10 3.15
C PRO A 50 19.41 -14.06 3.41
N GLY A 51 19.16 -15.37 3.24
CA GLY A 51 20.20 -16.38 3.39
C GLY A 51 21.28 -16.23 2.30
N PRO A 52 22.50 -16.74 2.53
CA PRO A 52 23.53 -16.79 1.49
C PRO A 52 23.02 -17.67 0.33
N GLY A 53 22.57 -17.02 -0.75
CA GLY A 53 21.92 -17.67 -1.91
C GLY A 53 20.72 -16.88 -2.46
N ASP A 54 20.16 -15.97 -1.67
CA ASP A 54 18.93 -15.22 -2.02
C ASP A 54 19.21 -13.88 -2.75
N VAL A 55 20.47 -13.65 -3.14
CA VAL A 55 20.99 -12.41 -3.76
C VAL A 55 20.48 -12.15 -5.18
N GLY A 56 19.66 -13.05 -5.74
CA GLY A 56 19.23 -13.00 -7.14
C GLY A 56 17.81 -12.50 -7.38
N THR A 57 16.96 -12.40 -6.34
CA THR A 57 15.59 -11.90 -6.53
C THR A 57 15.62 -10.38 -6.43
N PRO A 58 15.42 -9.63 -7.54
CA PRO A 58 15.35 -8.18 -7.46
C PRO A 58 14.23 -7.78 -6.50
N PRO A 59 14.42 -6.75 -5.65
CA PRO A 59 13.35 -6.26 -4.80
C PRO A 59 12.14 -5.98 -5.69
N ARG A 60 10.96 -6.47 -5.28
CA ARG A 60 9.73 -6.23 -6.04
C ARG A 60 9.63 -4.74 -6.31
N THR A 61 9.52 -4.39 -7.58
CA THR A 61 9.32 -2.99 -7.96
C THR A 61 8.01 -2.51 -7.35
N ALA A 62 7.89 -1.19 -7.16
CA ALA A 62 6.67 -0.57 -6.62
C ALA A 62 5.39 -1.09 -7.30
N VAL A 63 5.46 -1.27 -8.62
CA VAL A 63 4.36 -1.74 -9.46
C VAL A 63 3.97 -3.19 -9.12
N GLN A 64 4.95 -4.06 -8.87
CA GLN A 64 4.70 -5.47 -8.53
C GLN A 64 4.07 -5.62 -7.15
N ALA A 65 4.56 -4.89 -6.15
CA ALA A 65 4.02 -4.92 -4.80
C ALA A 65 2.54 -4.45 -4.75
N VAL A 66 2.20 -3.38 -5.46
CA VAL A 66 0.82 -2.87 -5.55
C VAL A 66 -0.09 -3.90 -6.23
N ARG A 67 0.36 -4.48 -7.35
CA ARG A 67 -0.44 -5.45 -8.12
C ARG A 67 -0.78 -6.70 -7.33
N GLU A 68 0.15 -7.21 -6.53
CA GLU A 68 -0.06 -8.40 -5.70
C GLU A 68 -1.01 -8.13 -4.54
N ARG A 69 -0.93 -6.95 -3.91
CA ARG A 69 -1.83 -6.55 -2.81
C ARG A 69 -3.30 -6.53 -3.22
N HIS A 70 -3.60 -6.02 -4.42
CA HIS A 70 -4.95 -6.03 -4.99
C HIS A 70 -5.45 -7.40 -5.43
N ARG A 71 -4.55 -8.39 -5.52
CA ARG A 71 -4.89 -9.75 -5.96
C ARG A 71 -5.25 -10.68 -4.82
N THR A 72 -5.20 -10.23 -3.56
CA THR A 72 -5.69 -10.99 -2.41
C THR A 72 -7.22 -11.09 -2.52
N PRO A 73 -7.81 -12.25 -2.83
CA PRO A 73 -9.24 -12.39 -2.78
C PRO A 73 -9.66 -12.29 -1.31
N MET A 74 -10.58 -11.39 -0.99
CA MET A 74 -11.37 -11.51 0.24
C MET A 74 -12.22 -12.77 0.09
N ASN A 75 -11.78 -13.85 0.74
CA ASN A 75 -12.60 -15.02 1.02
C ASN A 75 -13.34 -14.79 2.34
#